data_AF-A0A1L4BVB6-F1
#
_entry.id   AF-A0A1L4BVB6-F1
#
_cell.length_a   1.000
_cell.length_b   1.000
_cell.length_c   1.000
_cell.angle_alpha   90.00
_cell.angle_beta   90.00
_cell.angle_gamma   90.00
#
_symmetry.space_group_name_H-M   'P 1'
#
loop_
_entity.id
_entity.type
_entity.pdbx_description
1 polymer ?
#
loop_
_entity_poly.entity_id
_entity_poly.type
_entity_poly.pdbx_seq_one_letter_code
_entity_poly.pdbx_strand_id
1 'polypeptide(L)'
;MIKKILVTSIISIIVILIAATGYYFYHQSEIKKQEEAKKAAELAAMPKPSSYCYMTYKISTDNGKTWVKKIINNGQKVTYQAECWKKYLEIMKDFKPETAKDGSWIGKTKDGKMISSPSLQISDEPFDPNAKKPQPKTVEDQTNDYQANLLPSR
;
A
#
# COMPACT_ATOMS: atom_id res chain seq x y z
N MET A 1 -30.22 -59.62 31.49
CA MET A 1 -28.98 -59.52 30.68
C MET A 1 -28.99 -58.28 29.77
N ILE A 2 -30.07 -58.02 29.02
CA ILE A 2 -30.25 -56.86 28.13
C ILE A 2 -30.02 -55.50 28.83
N LYS A 3 -30.56 -55.27 30.04
CA LYS A 3 -30.34 -54.02 30.79
C LYS A 3 -28.86 -53.72 31.12
N LYS A 4 -28.03 -54.75 31.34
CA LYS A 4 -26.60 -54.55 31.64
C LYS A 4 -25.81 -54.17 30.38
N ILE A 5 -26.13 -54.79 29.24
CA ILE A 5 -25.52 -54.50 27.92
C ILE A 5 -25.83 -53.05 27.50
N LEU A 6 -27.06 -52.60 27.74
CA LEU A 6 -27.52 -51.25 27.39
C LEU A 6 -26.80 -50.17 28.22
N VAL A 7 -26.53 -50.43 29.51
CA VAL A 7 -25.77 -49.51 30.38
C VAL A 7 -24.29 -49.42 29.97
N THR A 8 -23.64 -50.54 29.68
CA THR A 8 -22.24 -50.52 29.20
C THR A 8 -22.08 -49.82 27.85
N SER A 9 -23.04 -49.97 26.94
CA SER A 9 -23.02 -49.28 25.64
C SER A 9 -23.08 -47.75 25.80
N ILE A 10 -23.96 -47.26 26.68
CA ILE A 10 -24.09 -45.82 26.96
C ILE A 10 -22.79 -45.24 27.54
N ILE A 11 -22.14 -45.95 28.47
CA ILE A 11 -20.88 -45.50 29.09
C ILE A 11 -19.77 -45.40 28.04
N SER A 12 -19.65 -46.39 27.16
CA SER A 12 -18.65 -46.37 26.07
C SER A 12 -18.85 -45.20 25.12
N ILE A 13 -20.10 -44.89 24.75
CA ILE A 13 -20.44 -43.75 23.89
C ILE A 13 -20.06 -42.43 24.56
N ILE A 14 -20.31 -42.28 25.87
CA ILE A 14 -19.96 -41.07 26.62
C ILE A 14 -18.44 -40.85 26.63
N VAL A 15 -17.64 -41.90 26.83
CA VAL A 15 -16.17 -41.79 26.84
C VAL A 15 -15.64 -41.34 25.47
N ILE A 16 -16.20 -41.87 24.38
CA ILE A 16 -15.83 -41.48 23.01
C ILE A 16 -16.16 -40.01 22.76
N LEU A 17 -17.33 -39.54 23.22
CA LEU A 17 -17.74 -38.14 23.06
C LEU A 17 -16.82 -37.18 23.82
N ILE A 18 -16.38 -37.54 25.03
CA ILE A 18 -15.45 -36.73 25.84
C ILE A 18 -14.06 -36.68 25.17
N ALA A 19 -13.56 -37.81 24.67
CA ALA A 19 -12.28 -37.85 23.98
C ALA A 19 -12.30 -37.03 22.67
N ALA A 20 -13.38 -37.15 21.89
CA ALA A 20 -13.54 -36.40 20.65
C ALA A 20 -13.65 -34.88 20.87
N THR A 21 -14.40 -34.46 21.90
CA THR A 21 -14.50 -33.04 22.26
C THR A 21 -13.17 -32.49 22.78
N GLY A 22 -12.47 -33.21 23.65
CA GLY A 22 -11.14 -32.82 24.13
C GLY A 22 -10.12 -32.67 22.99
N TYR A 23 -10.09 -33.64 22.06
CA TYR A 23 -9.23 -33.59 20.87
C TYR A 23 -9.58 -32.40 19.97
N TYR A 24 -10.86 -32.14 19.75
CA TYR A 24 -11.32 -31.00 18.95
C TYR A 24 -10.87 -29.66 19.53
N PHE A 25 -11.07 -29.44 20.84
CA PHE A 25 -10.64 -28.19 21.50
C PHE A 25 -9.12 -28.03 21.52
N TYR A 26 -8.38 -29.12 21.75
CA TYR A 26 -6.92 -29.11 21.70
C TYR A 26 -6.40 -28.67 20.31
N HIS A 27 -6.89 -29.29 19.23
CA HIS A 27 -6.51 -28.90 17.87
C HIS A 27 -6.91 -27.47 17.52
N GLN A 28 -8.10 -27.02 17.95
CA GLN A 28 -8.53 -25.63 17.79
C GLN A 28 -7.55 -24.65 18.44
N SER A 29 -7.01 -25.01 19.63
CA SER A 29 -6.06 -24.17 20.35
C SER A 29 -4.70 -24.07 19.63
N GLU A 30 -4.19 -25.17 19.09
CA GLU A 30 -2.93 -25.18 18.34
C GLU A 30 -3.04 -24.43 17.02
N ILE A 31 -4.17 -24.56 16.30
CA ILE A 31 -4.43 -23.78 15.10
C ILE A 31 -4.42 -22.28 15.42
N LYS A 32 -5.10 -21.87 16.49
CA LYS A 32 -5.09 -20.45 16.94
C LYS A 32 -3.69 -19.97 17.30
N LYS A 33 -2.90 -20.76 18.03
CA LYS A 33 -1.51 -20.41 18.34
C LYS A 33 -0.66 -20.25 17.08
N GLN A 34 -0.82 -21.13 16.09
CA GLN A 34 -0.11 -21.00 14.82
C GLN A 34 -0.57 -19.79 14.01
N GLU A 35 -1.86 -19.47 14.02
CA GLU A 35 -2.40 -18.29 13.35
C GLU A 35 -1.91 -16.99 14.02
N GLU A 36 -1.89 -16.94 15.35
CA GLU A 36 -1.32 -15.84 16.13
C GLU A 36 0.19 -15.70 15.89
N ALA A 37 0.93 -16.81 15.90
CA ALA A 37 2.37 -16.82 15.61
C ALA A 37 2.65 -16.37 14.16
N LYS A 38 1.83 -16.81 13.19
CA LYS A 38 1.93 -16.39 11.79
C LYS A 38 1.63 -14.90 11.65
N LYS A 39 0.59 -14.40 12.32
CA LYS A 39 0.23 -12.96 12.32
C LYS A 39 1.30 -12.11 13.00
N ALA A 40 1.89 -12.58 14.10
CA ALA A 40 2.98 -11.92 14.78
C ALA A 40 4.27 -11.92 13.93
N ALA A 41 4.58 -13.03 13.26
CA ALA A 41 5.70 -13.12 12.32
C ALA A 41 5.49 -12.23 11.09
N GLU A 42 4.26 -12.15 10.57
CA GLU A 42 3.89 -11.22 9.49
C GLU A 42 4.07 -9.77 9.94
N LEU A 43 3.58 -9.40 11.13
CA LEU A 43 3.80 -8.06 11.69
C LEU A 43 5.29 -7.74 11.93
N ALA A 44 6.08 -8.73 12.35
CA ALA A 44 7.52 -8.57 12.58
C ALA A 44 8.33 -8.50 11.27
N ALA A 45 7.82 -9.14 10.21
CA ALA A 45 8.37 -9.09 8.86
C ALA A 45 7.89 -7.87 8.07
N MET A 46 6.85 -7.16 8.54
CA MET A 46 6.49 -5.86 7.97
C MET A 46 7.66 -4.89 8.15
N PRO A 47 8.06 -4.17 7.09
CA PRO A 47 9.11 -3.17 7.21
C PRO A 47 8.71 -2.12 8.25
N LYS A 48 9.65 -1.75 9.14
CA LYS A 48 9.44 -0.70 10.14
C LYS A 48 8.99 0.61 9.47
N PRO A 49 8.22 1.47 10.17
CA PRO A 49 7.90 2.83 9.73
C PRO A 49 9.15 3.67 9.42
N SER A 50 9.63 3.63 8.19
CA SER A 50 10.87 4.34 7.83
C SER A 50 10.59 5.68 7.17
N SER A 51 9.45 5.86 6.52
CA SER A 51 9.35 6.96 5.56
C SER A 51 8.40 8.09 5.96
N TYR A 52 8.87 9.31 5.74
CA TYR A 52 8.08 10.51 5.59
C TYR A 52 7.53 10.57 4.17
N CYS A 53 6.36 11.18 3.97
CA CYS A 53 5.89 11.45 2.61
C CYS A 53 5.32 12.84 2.40
N TYR A 54 5.79 13.46 1.31
CA TYR A 54 5.35 14.76 0.86
C TYR A 54 4.59 14.60 -0.45
N MET A 55 3.33 15.03 -0.46
CA MET A 55 2.44 14.80 -1.58
C MET A 55 1.72 16.08 -1.96
N THR A 56 1.82 16.45 -3.25
CA THR A 56 1.27 17.71 -3.76
C THR A 56 0.71 17.54 -5.16
N TYR A 57 -0.22 18.43 -5.53
CA TYR A 57 -0.67 18.62 -6.90
C TYR A 57 -1.03 20.08 -7.10
N LYS A 58 -1.20 20.50 -8.35
CA LYS A 58 -1.81 21.80 -8.67
C LYS A 58 -3.27 21.58 -9.04
N ILE A 59 -4.16 22.44 -8.55
CA ILE A 59 -5.59 22.43 -8.87
C ILE A 59 -5.99 23.73 -9.53
N SER A 60 -6.87 23.66 -10.51
CA SER A 60 -7.53 24.80 -11.12
C SER A 60 -9.04 24.67 -10.95
N THR A 61 -9.67 25.77 -10.53
CA THR A 61 -11.13 25.90 -10.40
C THR A 61 -11.74 26.79 -11.48
N ASP A 62 -10.92 27.32 -12.39
CA ASP A 62 -11.27 28.30 -13.40
C ASP A 62 -10.86 27.84 -14.82
N ASN A 63 -10.96 26.52 -15.06
CA ASN A 63 -10.68 25.86 -16.34
C ASN A 63 -9.24 26.05 -16.84
N GLY A 64 -8.27 25.95 -15.93
CA GLY A 64 -6.85 25.98 -16.24
C GLY A 64 -6.24 27.37 -16.36
N LYS A 65 -6.98 28.45 -16.01
CA LYS A 65 -6.45 29.82 -16.04
C LYS A 65 -5.51 30.09 -14.87
N THR A 66 -5.88 29.66 -13.67
CA THR A 66 -5.02 29.74 -12.47
C THR A 66 -4.82 28.37 -11.86
N TRP A 67 -3.64 28.18 -11.28
CA TRP A 67 -3.21 26.92 -10.68
C TRP A 67 -2.72 27.15 -9.27
N VAL A 68 -3.40 26.54 -8.30
CA VAL A 68 -3.04 26.61 -6.89
C VAL A 68 -2.39 25.30 -6.46
N LYS A 69 -1.21 25.38 -5.84
CA LYS A 69 -0.55 24.19 -5.27
C LYS A 69 -1.31 23.74 -4.02
N LYS A 70 -1.77 22.49 -4.02
CA LYS A 70 -2.41 21.84 -2.88
C LYS A 70 -1.47 20.80 -2.29
N ILE A 71 -1.31 20.85 -0.97
CA ILE A 71 -0.54 19.90 -0.18
C ILE A 71 -1.52 18.90 0.41
N ILE A 72 -1.32 17.61 0.13
CA ILE A 72 -2.16 16.54 0.66
C ILE A 72 -1.51 15.90 1.88
N ASN A 73 -0.20 15.69 1.80
CA ASN A 73 0.61 15.31 2.94
C ASN A 73 1.82 16.24 2.98
N ASN A 74 2.03 16.88 4.12
CA ASN A 74 3.10 17.84 4.33
C ASN A 74 4.36 17.18 4.91
N GLY A 75 4.77 16.03 4.37
CA GLY A 75 5.98 15.37 4.83
C GLY A 75 5.80 14.67 6.18
N GLN A 76 4.59 14.22 6.54
CA GLN A 76 4.36 13.53 7.81
C GLN A 76 4.96 12.12 7.77
N LYS A 77 5.44 11.66 8.93
CA LYS A 77 5.92 10.29 9.11
C LYS A 77 4.71 9.35 9.05
N VAL A 78 4.79 8.34 8.20
CA VAL A 78 3.76 7.29 8.11
C VAL A 78 4.27 6.00 8.70
N THR A 79 3.33 5.17 9.17
CA THR A 79 3.64 3.83 9.66
C THR A 79 4.14 2.94 8.53
N TYR A 80 3.60 3.09 7.32
CA TYR A 80 4.00 2.31 6.17
C TYR A 80 4.08 3.16 4.91
N GLN A 81 5.16 3.01 4.14
CA GLN A 81 5.31 3.66 2.83
C GLN A 81 4.12 3.39 1.89
N ALA A 82 3.54 2.20 1.98
CA ALA A 82 2.36 1.79 1.20
C ALA A 82 1.14 2.70 1.44
N GLU A 83 0.99 3.29 2.63
CA GLU A 83 -0.11 4.22 2.91
C GLU A 83 0.00 5.51 2.10
N CYS A 84 1.22 5.99 1.86
CA CYS A 84 1.46 7.17 1.01
C CYS A 84 1.12 6.87 -0.45
N TRP A 85 1.54 5.70 -0.95
CA TRP A 85 1.19 5.24 -2.29
C TRP A 85 -0.32 5.06 -2.45
N LYS A 86 -0.99 4.47 -1.47
CA LYS A 86 -2.45 4.28 -1.49
C LYS A 86 -3.19 5.61 -1.63
N LYS A 87 -2.84 6.62 -0.82
CA LYS A 87 -3.45 7.96 -0.91
C LYS A 87 -3.15 8.65 -2.24
N TYR A 88 -1.94 8.50 -2.76
CA TYR A 88 -1.59 9.07 -4.07
C TYR A 88 -2.42 8.44 -5.19
N LEU A 89 -2.49 7.11 -5.22
CA LEU A 89 -3.27 6.37 -6.22
C LEU A 89 -4.76 6.67 -6.12
N GLU A 90 -5.31 6.87 -4.93
CA GLU A 90 -6.72 7.24 -4.77
C GLU A 90 -7.07 8.57 -5.47
N ILE A 91 -6.17 9.54 -5.40
CA ILE A 91 -6.33 10.86 -6.07
C ILE A 91 -6.17 10.71 -7.58
N MET A 92 -5.25 9.84 -7.98
CA MET A 92 -4.95 9.57 -9.39
C MET A 92 -5.93 8.60 -10.04
N LYS A 93 -6.78 7.89 -9.29
CA LYS A 93 -7.61 6.79 -9.83
C LYS A 93 -8.53 7.25 -10.96
N ASP A 94 -9.04 8.48 -10.85
CA ASP A 94 -9.97 9.07 -11.80
C ASP A 94 -9.27 10.10 -12.70
N PHE A 95 -7.94 10.24 -12.59
CA PHE A 95 -7.17 11.19 -13.38
C PHE A 95 -7.10 10.73 -14.84
N LYS A 96 -7.87 11.40 -15.69
CA LYS A 96 -7.79 11.21 -17.15
C LYS A 96 -6.82 12.23 -17.73
N PRO A 97 -5.62 11.81 -18.17
CA PRO A 97 -4.64 12.73 -18.72
C PRO A 97 -5.09 13.31 -20.06
N GLU A 98 -4.96 14.61 -20.21
CA GLU A 98 -5.12 15.38 -21.43
C GLU A 98 -3.88 16.28 -21.56
N THR A 99 -3.48 16.61 -22.79
CA THR A 99 -2.39 17.55 -23.03
C THR A 99 -2.96 18.96 -23.10
N ALA A 100 -2.47 19.84 -22.24
CA ALA A 100 -2.81 21.25 -22.28
C ALA A 100 -2.14 21.97 -23.46
N LYS A 101 -2.58 23.20 -23.75
CA LYS A 101 -2.05 24.02 -24.86
C LYS A 101 -0.56 24.32 -24.75
N ASP A 102 -0.02 24.27 -23.53
CA ASP A 102 1.40 24.50 -23.22
C ASP A 102 2.23 23.19 -23.22
N GLY A 103 1.64 22.07 -23.63
CA GLY A 103 2.27 20.74 -23.62
C GLY A 103 2.30 20.07 -22.25
N SER A 104 1.76 20.71 -21.20
CA SER A 104 1.71 20.09 -19.88
C SER A 104 0.62 19.03 -19.79
N TRP A 105 0.85 18.01 -18.95
CA TRP A 105 -0.15 16.99 -18.65
C TRP A 105 -1.11 17.52 -17.60
N ILE A 106 -2.37 17.64 -17.98
CA ILE A 106 -3.49 17.99 -17.11
C ILE A 106 -4.41 16.79 -17.00
N GLY A 107 -5.25 16.72 -15.99
CA GLY A 107 -6.32 15.73 -15.97
C GLY A 107 -7.47 16.18 -15.10
N LYS A 108 -8.63 15.61 -15.35
CA LYS A 108 -9.87 15.95 -14.66
C LYS A 108 -10.18 14.88 -13.62
N THR A 109 -10.50 15.29 -12.41
CA THR A 109 -11.06 14.39 -11.40
C THR A 109 -12.54 14.09 -11.69
N LYS A 110 -13.12 13.13 -10.97
CA LYS A 110 -14.56 12.81 -11.07
C LYS A 110 -15.47 14.03 -10.81
N ASP A 111 -15.02 14.96 -9.97
CA ASP A 111 -15.74 16.19 -9.65
C ASP A 111 -15.56 17.30 -10.71
N GLY A 112 -14.92 16.98 -11.84
CA GLY A 112 -14.65 17.93 -12.93
C GLY A 112 -13.52 18.91 -12.66
N LYS A 113 -12.81 18.80 -11.53
CA LYS A 113 -11.70 19.71 -11.19
C LYS A 113 -10.46 19.34 -12.00
N MET A 114 -9.83 20.35 -12.59
CA MET A 114 -8.57 20.17 -13.30
C MET A 114 -7.42 20.09 -12.30
N ILE A 115 -6.62 19.03 -12.41
CA ILE A 115 -5.40 18.84 -11.64
C ILE A 115 -4.21 18.65 -12.58
N SER A 116 -3.02 19.04 -12.12
CA SER A 116 -1.77 18.89 -12.86
C SER A 116 -0.60 18.68 -11.92
N SER A 117 0.50 18.16 -12.48
CA SER A 117 1.76 17.91 -11.75
C SER A 117 1.59 17.18 -10.40
N PRO A 118 0.85 16.07 -10.33
CA PRO A 118 0.76 15.28 -9.10
C PRO A 118 2.14 14.71 -8.76
N SER A 119 2.59 14.91 -7.53
CA SER A 119 3.91 14.50 -7.06
C SER A 119 3.79 13.82 -5.70
N LEU A 120 4.46 12.67 -5.59
CA LEU A 120 4.70 11.94 -4.35
C LEU A 120 6.21 11.86 -4.14
N GLN A 121 6.68 12.30 -2.99
CA GLN A 121 8.06 12.15 -2.54
C GLN A 121 8.06 11.33 -1.25
N ILE A 122 9.03 10.45 -1.15
CA ILE A 122 9.21 9.52 -0.03
C ILE A 122 10.65 9.70 0.42
N SER A 123 10.85 9.84 1.72
CA SER A 123 12.15 10.09 2.34
C SER A 123 12.22 9.35 3.66
N ASP A 124 13.38 8.80 4.01
CA ASP A 124 13.59 8.23 5.35
C ASP A 124 13.86 9.33 6.41
N GLU A 125 14.13 10.56 5.96
CA GLU A 125 14.33 11.75 6.78
C GLU A 125 13.14 12.73 6.68
N PRO A 126 12.89 13.56 7.72
CA PRO A 126 11.86 14.60 7.67
C PRO A 126 12.06 15.55 6.49
N PHE A 127 10.97 15.93 5.84
CA PHE A 127 11.02 17.00 4.85
C PHE A 127 11.19 18.34 5.56
N ASP A 128 12.32 19.01 5.34
CA ASP A 128 12.52 20.37 5.81
C ASP A 128 11.58 21.31 5.05
N PRO A 129 10.62 21.98 5.73
CA PRO A 129 9.70 22.91 5.10
C PRO A 129 10.41 24.14 4.48
N ASN A 130 11.66 24.40 4.83
CA ASN A 130 12.49 25.50 4.32
C ASN A 130 13.57 25.07 3.32
N ALA A 131 13.75 23.76 3.07
CA ALA A 131 14.71 23.30 2.08
C ALA A 131 14.25 23.77 0.69
N LYS A 132 15.02 24.68 0.08
CA LYS A 132 14.86 25.02 -1.34
C LYS A 132 14.92 23.70 -2.11
N LYS A 133 13.91 23.44 -2.97
CA LYS A 133 13.94 22.31 -3.91
C LYS A 133 15.36 22.20 -4.47
N PRO A 134 16.01 21.02 -4.42
CA PRO A 134 17.21 20.80 -5.22
C PRO A 134 16.84 21.23 -6.64
N GLN A 135 17.51 22.25 -7.16
CA GLN A 135 17.41 22.51 -8.59
C GLN A 135 17.79 21.19 -9.26
N PRO A 136 17.02 20.72 -10.26
CA PRO A 136 17.45 19.56 -11.01
C PRO A 136 18.87 19.86 -11.45
N LYS A 137 19.83 19.03 -11.01
CA LYS A 137 21.18 19.08 -11.57
C LYS A 137 20.94 18.96 -13.06
N THR A 138 21.31 19.99 -13.82
CA THR A 138 21.41 19.89 -15.27
C THR A 138 22.25 18.66 -15.52
N VAL A 139 21.60 17.57 -15.93
CA VAL A 139 22.31 16.39 -16.41
C VAL A 139 22.92 16.88 -17.71
N GLU A 140 24.24 17.06 -17.69
CA GLU A 140 25.04 17.14 -18.90
C GLU A 140 24.58 16.03 -19.84
N ASP A 141 24.36 16.42 -21.08
CA ASP A 141 24.03 15.59 -22.23
C ASP A 141 24.69 14.20 -22.17
N GLN A 142 23.95 13.20 -21.71
CA GLN A 142 24.24 11.79 -21.98
C GLN A 142 23.44 11.37 -23.20
N THR A 143 23.81 11.92 -24.35
CA THR A 143 23.56 11.30 -25.65
C THR A 143 24.24 9.92 -25.66
N ASN A 144 23.47 8.89 -26.02
CA ASN A 144 23.87 7.52 -26.36
C ASN A 144 24.36 6.58 -25.25
N ASP A 145 23.44 5.80 -24.67
CA ASP A 145 23.79 4.46 -24.15
C ASP A 145 22.72 3.36 -24.42
N TYR A 146 21.60 3.70 -25.07
CA TYR A 146 20.53 2.74 -25.38
C TYR A 146 20.54 2.17 -26.81
N GLN A 147 21.45 2.61 -27.69
CA GLN A 147 21.53 2.12 -29.08
C GLN A 147 22.63 1.08 -29.36
N ALA A 148 23.48 0.73 -28.40
CA ALA A 148 24.64 -0.13 -28.67
C ALA A 148 24.38 -1.66 -28.67
N ASN A 149 23.20 -2.14 -28.25
CA ASN A 149 22.95 -3.59 -28.06
C ASN A 149 21.87 -4.21 -28.98
N LEU A 150 21.57 -3.61 -30.14
CA LEU A 150 20.58 -4.15 -31.08
C LEU A 150 21.11 -4.36 -32.52
N LEU A 151 22.39 -4.69 -32.68
CA LEU A 151 22.88 -5.22 -33.97
C LEU A 151 22.94 -6.75 -33.91
N PRO A 152 22.29 -7.47 -34.84
CA PRO A 152 22.39 -8.92 -34.90
C PRO A 152 23.79 -9.33 -35.36
N SER A 153 24.36 -10.34 -34.68
CA SER A 153 25.58 -11.01 -35.18
C SER A 153 25.29 -11.60 -36.56
N ARG A 154 26.14 -11.26 -37.53
CA ARG A 154 26.29 -12.03 -38.77
C ARG A 154 27.28 -13.15 -38.56
#